data_AF-A0A6L7SA39-F1
#
_entry.id   AF-A0A6L7SA39-F1
#
_cell.length_a   1.000
_cell.length_b   1.000
_cell.length_c   1.000
_cell.angle_alpha   90.00
_cell.angle_beta   90.00
_cell.angle_gamma   90.00
#
_symmetry.space_group_name_H-M   'P 1'
#
loop_
_entity.id
_entity.type
_entity.pdbx_description
1 polymer ?
#
loop_
_entity_poly.entity_id
_entity_poly.type
_entity_poly.pdbx_seq_one_letter_code
_entity_poly.pdbx_strand_id
1 'polypeptide(L)' 'MPEDQAFNKHANQASTAPAYLSVWNIESFYGESYIVQDVTFNVHEGEILAL' A
#
# COMPACT_ATOMS: atom_id res chain seq x y z
N MET A 1 22.75 -21.93 15.81
CA MET A 1 23.18 -20.61 15.33
C MET A 1 22.00 -20.01 14.58
N PRO A 2 21.16 -19.17 15.20
CA PRO A 2 20.16 -18.44 14.44
C PRO A 2 20.85 -17.24 13.81
N GLU A 3 20.71 -17.15 12.50
CA GLU A 3 21.17 -16.03 11.68
C GLU A 3 20.60 -14.69 12.18
N ASP A 4 21.51 -13.77 12.50
CA ASP A 4 21.20 -12.38 12.85
C ASP A 4 20.37 -11.75 11.72
N GLN A 5 19.07 -11.58 11.97
CA GLN A 5 18.18 -10.82 11.11
C GLN A 5 18.70 -9.38 11.07
N ALA A 6 19.41 -9.05 10.01
CA ALA A 6 20.08 -7.76 9.85
C ALA A 6 19.08 -6.63 10.10
N PHE A 7 19.30 -5.86 11.18
CA PHE A 7 18.50 -4.69 11.51
C PHE A 7 18.58 -3.70 10.34
N ASN A 8 17.54 -3.69 9.51
CA ASN A 8 17.42 -2.76 8.42
C ASN A 8 16.83 -1.45 8.97
N LYS A 9 17.64 -0.40 9.06
CA LYS A 9 17.21 0.94 9.50
C LYS A 9 16.15 1.59 8.60
N HIS A 10 15.92 1.02 7.42
CA HIS A 10 14.87 1.39 6.47
C HIS A 10 13.73 0.37 6.44
N ALA A 11 13.70 -0.59 7.37
CA ALA A 11 12.53 -1.44 7.53
C ALA A 11 11.35 -0.56 7.94
N ASN A 12 10.32 -0.55 7.09
CA ASN A 12 9.06 0.12 7.36
C ASN A 12 8.48 -0.43 8.67
N GLN A 13 8.61 0.34 9.75
CA GLN A 13 7.94 0.04 11.03
C GLN A 13 6.41 0.14 10.90
N ALA A 14 5.90 0.66 9.78
CA ALA A 14 4.48 0.77 9.47
C ALA A 14 3.83 -0.52 8.94
N SER A 15 4.61 -1.56 8.61
CA SER A 15 4.06 -2.80 8.04
C SER A 15 3.18 -3.61 9.01
N THR A 16 3.17 -3.26 10.30
CA THR A 16 2.34 -3.89 11.35
C THR A 16 1.27 -2.96 11.90
N ALA A 17 1.25 -1.69 11.48
CA ALA A 17 0.20 -0.75 11.86
C ALA A 17 -1.06 -0.98 11.00
N PRO A 18 -2.27 -0.73 11.52
CA PRO A 18 -3.48 -0.73 10.69
C PRO A 18 -3.32 0.26 9.53
N ALA A 19 -3.80 -0.11 8.35
CA ALA A 19 -3.83 0.80 7.21
C ALA A 19 -4.63 2.06 7.58
N TYR A 20 -4.04 3.23 7.36
CA TYR A 20 -4.71 4.51 7.56
C TYR A 20 -5.81 4.73 6.51
N LEU A 21 -5.50 4.35 5.27
CA LEU A 21 -6.44 4.25 4.16
C LEU A 21 -6.31 2.87 3.53
N SER A 22 -7.44 2.20 3.34
CA SER A 22 -7.50 0.91 2.67
C SER A 22 -8.60 0.99 1.62
N VAL A 23 -8.24 0.76 0.36
CA VAL A 23 -9.18 0.79 -0.76
C VAL A 23 -9.10 -0.50 -1.54
N TRP A 24 -10.28 -1.02 -1.87
CA TRP A 24 -10.48 -2.34 -2.46
C TRP A 24 -11.30 -2.19 -3.73
N ASN A 25 -10.88 -2.86 -4.79
CA ASN A 25 -11.66 -3.00 -6.02
C ASN A 25 -12.18 -1.65 -6.55
N ILE A 26 -11.29 -0.66 -6.69
CA ILE A 26 -11.66 0.61 -7.31
C ILE A 26 -11.88 0.34 -8.80
N GLU A 27 -13.08 0.69 -9.24
CA GLU A 27 -13.50 0.65 -10.63
C GLU A 27 -14.02 2.05 -11.02
N SER A 28 -13.55 2.61 -12.13
CA SER A 28 -14.03 3.92 -12.61
C SER A 28 -14.08 3.99 -14.12
N PHE A 29 -15.09 4.69 -14.63
CA PHE A 29 -15.37 4.84 -16.04
C PHE A 29 -15.42 6.32 -16.42
N TYR A 30 -14.81 6.65 -17.55
CA TYR A 30 -14.96 7.94 -18.20
C TYR A 30 -15.70 7.74 -19.52
N GLY A 31 -17.00 8.08 -19.51
CA GLY A 31 -17.91 7.71 -20.59
C GLY A 31 -18.04 6.18 -20.67
N GLU A 32 -17.72 5.61 -21.82
CA GLU A 32 -17.72 4.16 -22.05
C GLU A 32 -16.36 3.51 -21.77
N SER A 33 -15.33 4.31 -21.48
CA SER A 33 -13.97 3.80 -21.25
C SER A 33 -13.75 3.44 -19.80
N TYR A 34 -13.25 2.23 -19.55
CA TYR A 34 -12.84 1.77 -18.23
C TYR A 34 -11.44 2.27 -17.91
N ILE A 35 -11.34 3.29 -17.03
CA ILE A 35 -10.10 4.05 -16.80
C ILE A 35 -9.36 3.65 -15.53
N VAL A 36 -10.05 3.06 -14.55
CA VAL A 36 -9.45 2.53 -13.33
C VAL A 36 -9.95 1.11 -13.18
N GLN A 37 -9.04 0.14 -13.29
CA GLN A 37 -9.38 -1.29 -13.30
C GLN A 37 -8.79 -2.03 -12.11
N ASP A 38 -9.67 -2.62 -11.30
CA ASP A 38 -9.32 -3.53 -10.20
C ASP A 38 -8.19 -3.00 -9.29
N VAL A 39 -8.20 -1.69 -9.01
CA VAL A 39 -7.13 -1.08 -8.21
C VAL A 39 -7.39 -1.31 -6.72
N THR A 40 -6.40 -1.89 -6.04
CA THR A 40 -6.43 -2.17 -4.59
C THR A 40 -5.09 -1.76 -3.99
N PHE A 41 -5.13 -0.95 -2.92
CA PHE A 41 -3.92 -0.56 -2.18
C PHE A 41 -4.24 -0.13 -0.76
N ASN A 42 -3.20 -0.16 0.08
CA ASN A 42 -3.22 0.33 1.45
C ASN A 42 -2.18 1.44 1.58
N VAL A 43 -2.51 2.46 2.36
CA VAL A 43 -1.59 3.52 2.79
C VAL A 43 -1.55 3.51 4.30
N HIS A 44 -0.37 3.35 4.87
CA HIS A 44 -0.17 3.42 6.32
C HIS A 44 0.15 4.86 6.74
N GLU A 45 -0.03 5.14 8.03
CA GLU A 45 0.26 6.46 8.58
C GLU A 45 1.74 6.82 8.38
N GLY A 46 2.00 7.98 7.77
CA GLY A 46 3.36 8.44 7.44
C GLY A 46 3.93 7.94 6.12
N GLU A 47 3.21 7.10 5.35
CA GLU A 47 3.60 6.71 4.00
C GLU A 47 3.21 7.76 2.96
N ILE A 48 4.12 8.03 2.01
CA ILE A 48 3.85 8.86 0.83
C ILE A 48 3.67 7.92 -0.36
N LEU A 49 2.47 7.89 -0.92
CA LEU A 49 2.16 7.20 -2.17
C LEU A 49 2.20 8.18 -3.34
N ALA A 50 2.90 7.82 -4.41
CA ALA A 50 2.90 8.53 -5.69
C ALA A 50 2.63 7.53 -6.82
N LEU A 51 1.73 7.90 -7.73
CA LEU A 51 1.25 7.11 -8.87
C LEU A 51 1.45 7.89 -10.17
#